data_AF-A0A2J6T9K1-F1
#
_entry.id   AF-A0A2J6T9K1-F1
#
_cell.length_a   1.000
_cell.length_b   1.000
_cell.length_c   1.000
_cell.angle_alpha   90.00
_cell.angle_beta   90.00
_cell.angle_gamma   90.00
#
_symmetry.space_group_name_H-M   'P 1'
#
loop_
_entity.id
_entity.type
_entity.pdbx_description
1 polymer ?
#
loop_
_entity_poly.entity_id
_entity_poly.type
_entity_poly.pdbx_seq_one_letter_code
_entity_poly.pdbx_strand_id
1 'polypeptide(L)'
;MVFGSPVGGDCVMLAQLAWDCLQGSKDAVGENDGLTRELLGLYKSLSRLRDELANPTSLVNRANDERRQELEEHAADCEGILKVMNTVLARYNALGREQRKSRRLWQKIQFGNGETKDLREVRNELSAHASAITMGFNLCALHSPGRVETTLEMAEEQSRRHGRSLRGLRTSLHWVIANLSSVVGEGSVRSSYANDDKIFWRTLRNELVKEGYDNYELQKHRRLIKDYVDELVNRGVL
;
A
#
# COMPACT_ATOMS: atom_id res chain seq x y z
N MET A 1 6.21 -12.12 -28.65
CA MET A 1 7.49 -11.64 -28.09
C MET A 1 7.23 -11.34 -26.63
N VAL A 2 7.91 -12.01 -25.70
CA VAL A 2 7.79 -11.72 -24.27
C VAL A 2 8.82 -10.63 -23.97
N PHE A 3 8.35 -9.39 -23.85
CA PHE A 3 9.13 -8.35 -23.22
C PHE A 3 8.98 -8.56 -21.72
N GLY A 4 10.01 -9.13 -21.08
CA GLY A 4 10.14 -9.00 -19.63
C GLY A 4 10.23 -7.52 -19.33
N SER A 5 9.24 -6.96 -18.61
CA SER A 5 9.30 -5.58 -18.19
C SER A 5 10.50 -5.39 -17.24
N PRO A 6 11.11 -4.20 -17.20
CA PRO A 6 12.16 -3.86 -16.21
C PRO A 6 11.75 -4.10 -14.75
N VAL A 7 10.43 -4.19 -14.50
CA VAL A 7 9.81 -4.25 -13.17
C VAL A 7 10.08 -5.56 -12.41
N GLY A 8 10.39 -6.65 -13.13
CA GLY A 8 10.72 -7.93 -12.49
C GLY A 8 12.01 -7.91 -11.67
N GLY A 9 13.01 -7.14 -12.11
CA GLY A 9 14.27 -6.96 -11.38
C GLY A 9 14.09 -6.15 -10.10
N ASP A 10 13.24 -5.13 -10.17
CA ASP A 10 12.95 -4.22 -9.05
C ASP A 10 12.18 -4.96 -7.94
N CYS A 11 11.23 -5.83 -8.29
CA CYS A 11 10.48 -6.63 -7.31
C CYS A 11 11.38 -7.61 -6.53
N VAL A 12 12.39 -8.19 -7.17
CA VAL A 12 13.35 -9.08 -6.49
C VAL A 12 14.17 -8.29 -5.47
N MET A 13 14.70 -7.13 -5.86
CA MET A 13 15.47 -6.27 -4.96
C MET A 13 14.62 -5.77 -3.79
N LEU A 14 13.37 -5.43 -4.04
CA LEU A 14 12.44 -4.96 -3.01
C LEU A 14 12.09 -6.06 -2.00
N ALA A 15 11.83 -7.29 -2.46
CA ALA A 15 11.61 -8.44 -1.58
C ALA A 15 12.84 -8.75 -0.71
N GLN A 16 14.05 -8.60 -1.28
CA GLN A 16 15.29 -8.74 -0.53
C GLN A 16 15.46 -7.64 0.53
N LEU A 17 15.19 -6.38 0.18
CA LEU A 17 15.24 -5.26 1.13
C LEU A 17 14.27 -5.47 2.30
N ALA A 18 13.05 -5.96 2.03
CA ALA A 18 12.09 -6.31 3.07
C ALA A 18 12.57 -7.45 3.97
N TRP A 19 13.26 -8.46 3.40
CA TRP A 19 13.88 -9.53 4.17
C TRP A 19 14.98 -9.00 5.08
N ASP A 20 15.85 -8.12 4.59
CA ASP A 20 16.94 -7.54 5.37
C ASP A 20 16.39 -6.70 6.55
N CYS A 21 15.32 -5.93 6.31
CA CYS A 21 14.60 -5.22 7.37
C CYS A 21 14.02 -6.18 8.41
N LEU A 22 13.41 -7.29 7.97
CA LEU A 22 12.84 -8.30 8.87
C LEU A 22 13.92 -8.93 9.75
N GLN A 23 15.08 -9.29 9.19
CA GLN A 23 16.18 -9.83 9.99
C GLN A 23 16.73 -8.78 10.96
N GLY A 24 16.94 -7.55 10.48
CA GLY A 24 17.37 -6.44 11.32
C GLY A 24 16.42 -6.18 12.49
N SER A 25 15.10 -6.31 12.28
CA SER A 25 14.11 -6.09 13.34
C SER A 25 14.09 -7.21 14.36
N LYS A 26 14.26 -8.47 13.94
CA LYS A 26 14.42 -9.61 14.86
C LYS A 26 15.61 -9.40 15.80
N ASP A 27 16.72 -8.92 15.27
CA ASP A 27 17.92 -8.62 16.06
C ASP A 27 17.74 -7.42 16.99
N ALA A 28 17.01 -6.39 16.54
CA ALA A 28 16.84 -5.15 17.27
C ALA A 28 15.82 -5.26 18.41
N VAL A 29 14.64 -5.81 18.13
CA VAL A 29 13.46 -5.75 19.01
C VAL A 29 12.84 -7.12 19.29
N GLY A 30 13.29 -8.17 18.61
CA GLY A 30 12.82 -9.55 18.80
C GLY A 30 11.71 -9.96 17.83
N GLU A 31 11.46 -11.26 17.77
CA GLU A 31 10.55 -11.87 16.78
C GLU A 31 9.08 -11.53 17.00
N ASN A 32 8.69 -11.35 18.26
CA ASN A 32 7.30 -11.11 18.65
C ASN A 32 6.93 -9.63 18.69
N ASP A 33 7.88 -8.73 18.39
CA ASP A 33 7.61 -7.30 18.37
C ASP A 33 6.65 -6.92 17.24
N GLY A 34 5.83 -5.90 17.49
CA GLY A 34 4.87 -5.41 16.51
C GLY A 34 5.52 -4.97 15.19
N LEU A 35 6.70 -4.34 15.22
CA LEU A 35 7.43 -3.96 14.01
C LEU A 35 7.84 -5.19 13.20
N THR A 36 8.40 -6.21 13.86
CA THR A 36 8.82 -7.45 13.21
C THR A 36 7.64 -8.17 12.56
N ARG A 37 6.46 -8.12 13.19
CA ARG A 37 5.23 -8.68 12.61
C ARG A 37 4.78 -7.95 11.36
N GLU A 38 4.77 -6.60 11.36
CA GLU A 38 4.40 -5.84 10.15
C GLU A 38 5.41 -6.08 9.02
N LEU A 39 6.72 -6.08 9.31
CA LEU A 39 7.76 -6.37 8.32
C LEU A 39 7.65 -7.79 7.77
N LEU A 40 7.27 -8.77 8.60
CA LEU A 40 7.01 -10.14 8.14
C LEU A 40 5.81 -10.18 7.18
N GLY A 41 4.74 -9.45 7.48
CA GLY A 41 3.57 -9.34 6.60
C GLY A 41 3.96 -8.76 5.23
N LEU A 42 4.65 -7.63 5.24
CA LEU A 42 5.10 -6.97 4.02
C LEU A 42 6.06 -7.85 3.21
N TYR A 43 7.05 -8.47 3.85
CA TYR A 43 7.97 -9.40 3.20
C TYR A 43 7.23 -10.57 2.52
N LYS A 44 6.23 -11.17 3.19
CA LYS A 44 5.43 -12.25 2.60
C LYS A 44 4.68 -11.78 1.35
N SER A 45 4.07 -10.61 1.40
CA SER A 45 3.35 -10.03 0.25
C SER A 45 4.28 -9.76 -0.94
N LEU A 46 5.46 -9.17 -0.69
CA LEU A 46 6.46 -8.89 -1.73
C LEU A 46 7.10 -10.16 -2.29
N SER A 47 7.41 -11.13 -1.43
CA SER A 47 7.92 -12.44 -1.84
C SER A 47 6.91 -13.18 -2.72
N ARG A 48 5.62 -13.14 -2.36
CA ARG A 48 4.55 -13.69 -3.20
C ARG A 48 4.51 -13.00 -4.56
N LEU A 49 4.65 -11.67 -4.61
CA LEU A 49 4.61 -10.93 -5.87
C LEU A 49 5.76 -11.34 -6.78
N ARG A 50 6.97 -11.42 -6.23
CA ARG A 50 8.14 -11.94 -6.94
C ARG A 50 7.86 -13.32 -7.55
N ASP A 51 7.29 -14.23 -6.76
CA ASP A 51 7.02 -15.60 -7.20
C ASP A 51 5.92 -15.67 -8.27
N GLU A 52 4.86 -14.86 -8.14
CA GLU A 52 3.79 -14.74 -9.13
C GLU A 52 4.32 -14.14 -10.45
N LEU A 53 5.17 -13.12 -10.40
CA LEU A 53 5.77 -12.51 -11.59
C LEU A 53 6.70 -13.49 -12.32
N ALA A 54 7.43 -14.34 -11.58
CA ALA A 54 8.30 -15.38 -12.13
C ALA A 54 7.53 -16.54 -12.78
N ASN A 55 6.26 -16.75 -12.42
CA ASN A 55 5.43 -17.81 -12.97
C ASN A 55 4.54 -17.29 -14.12
N PRO A 56 4.79 -17.65 -15.40
CA PRO A 56 4.00 -17.16 -16.54
C PRO A 56 2.51 -17.53 -16.49
N THR A 57 2.15 -18.53 -15.68
CA THR A 57 0.78 -19.03 -15.55
C THR A 57 0.07 -18.53 -14.29
N SER A 58 0.71 -17.63 -13.54
CA SER A 58 0.20 -17.06 -12.29
C SER A 58 -1.04 -16.20 -12.53
N LEU A 59 -1.78 -15.88 -11.45
CA LEU A 59 -2.97 -15.03 -11.58
C LEU A 59 -2.58 -13.59 -11.94
N VAL A 60 -1.43 -13.12 -11.44
CA VAL A 60 -0.89 -11.79 -11.77
C VAL A 60 -0.53 -11.68 -13.24
N ASN A 61 0.14 -12.68 -13.83
CA ASN A 61 0.51 -12.66 -15.25
C ASN A 61 -0.67 -12.89 -16.21
N ARG A 62 -1.80 -13.41 -15.70
CA ARG A 62 -3.06 -13.58 -16.45
C ARG A 62 -4.04 -12.42 -16.27
N ALA A 63 -3.81 -11.55 -15.29
CA ALA A 63 -4.61 -10.34 -15.10
C ALA A 63 -4.41 -9.38 -16.28
N ASN A 64 -5.28 -8.37 -16.39
CA ASN A 64 -5.05 -7.30 -17.35
C ASN A 64 -3.84 -6.45 -16.94
N ASP A 65 -3.25 -5.78 -17.93
CA ASP A 65 -2.03 -5.00 -17.74
C ASP A 65 -2.23 -3.89 -16.70
N GLU A 66 -3.44 -3.32 -16.61
CA GLU A 66 -3.74 -2.26 -15.65
C GLU A 66 -3.70 -2.75 -14.19
N ARG A 67 -4.34 -3.88 -13.85
CA ARG A 67 -4.30 -4.40 -12.46
C ARG A 67 -2.91 -4.87 -12.06
N ARG A 68 -2.19 -5.46 -13.03
CA ARG A 68 -0.80 -5.86 -12.81
C ARG A 68 0.05 -4.63 -12.51
N GLN A 69 -0.08 -3.57 -13.32
CA GLN A 69 0.64 -2.33 -13.11
C GLN A 69 0.31 -1.72 -11.73
N GLU A 70 -0.95 -1.68 -11.32
CA GLU A 70 -1.34 -1.17 -10.00
C GLU A 70 -0.75 -1.97 -8.84
N LEU A 71 -0.71 -3.30 -8.97
CA LEU A 71 -0.06 -4.16 -7.98
C LEU A 71 1.46 -3.91 -7.90
N GLU A 72 2.10 -3.72 -9.06
CA GLU A 72 3.52 -3.36 -9.14
C GLU A 72 3.79 -1.95 -8.55
N GLU A 73 2.90 -0.98 -8.77
CA GLU A 73 2.95 0.36 -8.17
C GLU A 73 2.84 0.30 -6.64
N HIS A 74 1.86 -0.44 -6.10
CA HIS A 74 1.74 -0.65 -4.65
C HIS A 74 2.97 -1.28 -4.01
N ALA A 75 3.61 -2.22 -4.71
CA ALA A 75 4.86 -2.79 -4.26
C ALA A 75 5.97 -1.72 -4.27
N ALA A 76 6.15 -1.01 -5.38
CA ALA A 76 7.18 0.02 -5.52
C ALA A 76 7.09 1.12 -4.44
N ASP A 77 5.88 1.53 -4.06
CA ASP A 77 5.66 2.56 -3.02
C ASP A 77 6.25 2.16 -1.64
N CYS A 78 6.47 0.87 -1.39
CA CYS A 78 7.08 0.38 -0.15
C CYS A 78 8.58 0.69 -0.04
N GLU A 79 9.25 1.01 -1.16
CA GLU A 79 10.70 1.09 -1.21
C GLU A 79 11.25 2.18 -0.29
N GLY A 80 10.58 3.33 -0.23
CA GLY A 80 10.99 4.47 0.59
C GLY A 80 11.03 4.13 2.08
N ILE A 81 9.94 3.56 2.60
CA ILE A 81 9.85 3.18 4.02
C ILE A 81 10.82 2.06 4.36
N LEU A 82 11.01 1.09 3.47
CA LEU A 82 11.97 0.00 3.66
C LEU A 82 13.43 0.50 3.68
N LYS A 83 13.82 1.42 2.80
CA LYS A 83 15.17 2.03 2.80
C LYS A 83 15.47 2.77 4.10
N VAL A 84 14.50 3.55 4.58
CA VAL A 84 14.62 4.26 5.87
C VAL A 84 14.73 3.24 7.01
N MET A 85 13.86 2.24 7.03
CA MET A 85 13.87 1.21 8.07
C MET A 85 15.17 0.42 8.12
N ASN A 86 15.69 0.00 6.96
CA ASN A 86 16.97 -0.69 6.89
C ASN A 86 18.10 0.16 7.49
N THR A 87 18.10 1.47 7.19
CA THR A 87 19.08 2.42 7.73
C THR A 87 18.98 2.55 9.25
N VAL A 88 17.76 2.67 9.80
CA VAL A 88 17.56 2.81 11.26
C VAL A 88 17.92 1.51 11.98
N LEU A 89 17.51 0.36 11.44
CA LEU A 89 17.83 -0.96 11.99
C LEU A 89 19.34 -1.22 12.00
N ALA A 90 20.02 -0.94 10.89
CA ALA A 90 21.48 -1.08 10.82
C ALA A 90 22.18 -0.20 11.87
N ARG A 91 21.77 1.07 12.01
CA ARG A 91 22.34 1.99 13.01
C ARG A 91 22.12 1.49 14.43
N TYR A 92 20.91 1.03 14.75
CA TYR A 92 20.61 0.55 16.10
C TYR A 92 21.35 -0.75 16.43
N ASN A 93 21.41 -1.68 15.48
CA ASN A 93 22.12 -2.94 15.65
C ASN A 93 23.65 -2.74 15.72
N ALA A 94 24.18 -1.59 15.29
CA ALA A 94 25.57 -1.21 15.53
C ALA A 94 25.84 -0.70 16.97
N LEU A 95 24.81 -0.31 17.73
CA LEU A 95 24.98 0.23 19.08
C LEU A 95 25.33 -0.85 20.10
N GLY A 96 26.11 -0.49 21.12
CA GLY A 96 26.41 -1.36 22.27
C GLY A 96 25.21 -1.56 23.20
N ARG A 97 25.21 -2.61 24.03
CA ARG A 97 24.07 -2.98 24.90
C ARG A 97 23.59 -1.83 25.81
N GLU A 98 24.49 -1.05 26.39
CA GLU A 98 24.14 0.09 27.24
C GLU A 98 23.49 1.25 26.45
N GLN A 99 23.90 1.46 25.20
CA GLN A 99 23.31 2.47 24.32
C GLN A 99 21.91 2.04 23.83
N ARG A 100 21.70 0.74 23.59
CA ARG A 100 20.40 0.19 23.20
C ARG A 100 19.34 0.26 24.30
N LYS A 101 19.75 0.30 25.58
CA LYS A 101 18.84 0.55 26.72
C LYS A 101 18.22 1.95 26.66
N SER A 102 18.88 2.91 26.03
CA SER A 102 18.27 4.19 25.66
C SER A 102 17.30 3.99 24.49
N ARG A 103 16.09 3.51 24.81
CA ARG A 103 14.97 3.30 23.87
C ARG A 103 14.57 4.55 23.05
N ARG A 104 15.16 5.72 23.32
CA ARG A 104 14.81 7.01 22.71
C ARG A 104 15.18 7.10 21.22
N LEU A 105 16.15 6.33 20.75
CA LEU A 105 16.61 6.35 19.35
C LEU A 105 15.56 5.89 18.33
N TRP A 106 14.54 5.13 18.77
CA TRP A 106 13.48 4.57 17.91
C TRP A 106 12.16 5.32 17.97
N GLN A 107 12.03 6.29 18.87
CA GLN A 107 10.75 6.94 19.11
C GLN A 107 10.35 7.87 17.96
N LYS A 108 11.32 8.34 17.18
CA LYS A 108 11.15 9.27 16.07
C LYS A 108 12.12 8.92 14.95
N ILE A 109 11.59 8.57 13.79
CA ILE A 109 12.34 8.21 12.60
C ILE A 109 12.20 9.34 11.60
N GLN A 110 13.33 9.92 11.19
CA GLN A 110 13.37 10.96 10.17
C GLN A 110 13.53 10.32 8.78
N PHE A 111 12.62 10.66 7.88
CA PHE A 111 12.62 10.23 6.49
C PHE A 111 13.45 11.20 5.64
N GLY A 112 13.88 10.77 4.45
CA GLY A 112 14.77 11.55 3.57
C GLY A 112 14.21 12.91 3.11
N ASN A 113 12.89 13.11 3.24
CA ASN A 113 12.17 14.36 2.97
C ASN A 113 12.15 15.33 4.18
N GLY A 114 12.76 14.96 5.31
CA GLY A 114 12.76 15.75 6.55
C GLY A 114 11.58 15.48 7.49
N GLU A 115 10.57 14.73 7.04
CA GLU A 115 9.43 14.32 7.86
C GLU A 115 9.88 13.39 8.99
N THR A 116 9.31 13.55 10.18
CA THR A 116 9.61 12.71 11.33
C THR A 116 8.37 11.95 11.75
N LYS A 117 8.40 10.63 11.60
CA LYS A 117 7.29 9.74 11.99
C LYS A 117 7.63 8.99 13.28
N ASP A 118 6.64 8.72 14.10
CA ASP A 118 6.81 7.81 15.24
C ASP A 118 6.78 6.33 14.79
N LEU A 119 7.24 5.41 15.66
CA LEU A 119 7.28 3.99 15.31
C LEU A 119 5.90 3.39 15.01
N ARG A 120 4.84 3.91 15.64
CA ARG A 120 3.47 3.44 15.41
C ARG A 120 2.99 3.89 14.04
N GLU A 121 3.28 5.13 13.63
CA GLU A 121 2.99 5.63 12.28
C GLU A 121 3.71 4.79 11.22
N VAL A 122 4.99 4.49 11.43
CA VAL A 122 5.77 3.59 10.55
C VAL A 122 5.14 2.20 10.47
N ARG A 123 4.72 1.63 11.61
CA ARG A 123 4.03 0.32 11.63
C ARG A 123 2.70 0.35 10.88
N ASN A 124 1.90 1.39 11.08
CA ASN A 124 0.62 1.55 10.39
C ASN A 124 0.82 1.66 8.87
N GLU A 125 1.86 2.37 8.44
CA GLU A 125 2.23 2.52 7.03
C GLU A 125 2.72 1.20 6.41
N LEU A 126 3.58 0.44 7.11
CA LEU A 126 3.98 -0.91 6.68
C LEU A 126 2.77 -1.85 6.53
N SER A 127 1.84 -1.79 7.49
CA SER A 127 0.61 -2.58 7.48
C SER A 127 -0.32 -2.16 6.33
N ALA A 128 -0.43 -0.86 6.06
CA ALA A 128 -1.18 -0.31 4.93
C ALA A 128 -0.61 -0.79 3.60
N HIS A 129 0.71 -0.76 3.41
CA HIS A 129 1.37 -1.28 2.22
C HIS A 129 1.09 -2.77 2.01
N ALA A 130 1.24 -3.60 3.05
CA ALA A 130 0.94 -5.03 2.96
C ALA A 130 -0.54 -5.28 2.58
N SER A 131 -1.46 -4.45 3.09
CA SER A 131 -2.88 -4.51 2.78
C SER A 131 -3.20 -4.08 1.35
N ALA A 132 -2.58 -3.00 0.85
CA ALA A 132 -2.74 -2.54 -0.53
C ALA A 132 -2.23 -3.57 -1.55
N ILE A 133 -1.08 -4.20 -1.28
CA ILE A 133 -0.56 -5.31 -2.11
C ILE A 133 -1.53 -6.50 -2.09
N THR A 134 -2.08 -6.83 -0.92
CA THR A 134 -3.06 -7.93 -0.78
C THR A 134 -4.33 -7.63 -1.58
N MET A 135 -4.80 -6.39 -1.53
CA MET A 135 -5.94 -5.91 -2.33
C MET A 135 -5.66 -6.06 -3.84
N GLY A 136 -4.48 -5.67 -4.31
CA GLY A 136 -4.06 -5.85 -5.69
C GLY A 136 -4.03 -7.33 -6.12
N PHE A 137 -3.56 -8.23 -5.26
CA PHE A 137 -3.67 -9.69 -5.53
C PHE A 137 -5.12 -10.15 -5.66
N ASN A 138 -5.99 -9.70 -4.77
CA ASN A 138 -7.41 -10.06 -4.80
C ASN A 138 -8.05 -9.58 -6.11
N LEU A 139 -7.73 -8.37 -6.56
CA LEU A 139 -8.18 -7.84 -7.84
C LEU A 139 -7.63 -8.64 -9.04
N CYS A 140 -6.34 -9.01 -9.04
CA CYS A 140 -5.76 -9.88 -10.08
C CYS A 140 -6.44 -11.26 -10.13
N ALA A 141 -6.91 -11.77 -9.00
CA ALA A 141 -7.62 -13.04 -8.93
C ALA A 141 -9.05 -12.99 -9.50
N LEU A 142 -9.63 -11.80 -9.67
CA LEU A 142 -10.98 -11.64 -10.23
C LEU A 142 -10.96 -11.78 -11.75
N HIS A 143 -11.79 -12.67 -12.28
CA HIS A 143 -11.85 -12.99 -13.72
C HIS A 143 -12.23 -11.80 -14.63
N SER A 144 -12.89 -10.77 -14.11
CA SER A 144 -13.28 -9.59 -14.89
C SER A 144 -13.16 -8.29 -14.09
N PRO A 145 -12.99 -7.14 -14.76
CA PRO A 145 -13.29 -5.83 -14.19
C PRO A 145 -14.72 -5.77 -13.65
N GLY A 146 -14.90 -5.01 -12.56
CA GLY A 146 -16.22 -4.62 -12.08
C GLY A 146 -16.82 -3.54 -12.97
N ARG A 147 -18.14 -3.35 -12.89
CA ARG A 147 -18.83 -2.34 -13.71
C ARG A 147 -18.39 -0.93 -13.30
N VAL A 148 -18.25 -0.71 -11.99
CA VAL A 148 -17.84 0.60 -11.48
C VAL A 148 -16.35 0.82 -11.70
N GLU A 149 -15.53 -0.22 -11.52
CA GLU A 149 -14.10 -0.24 -11.89
C GLU A 149 -13.88 0.26 -13.33
N THR A 150 -14.60 -0.30 -14.32
CA THR A 150 -14.52 0.14 -15.72
C THR A 150 -14.99 1.58 -15.92
N THR A 151 -16.03 2.01 -15.20
CA THR A 151 -16.54 3.38 -15.31
C THR A 151 -15.55 4.39 -14.73
N LEU A 152 -14.89 4.03 -13.62
CA LEU A 152 -13.85 4.84 -13.00
C LEU A 152 -12.64 4.96 -13.93
N GLU A 153 -12.18 3.85 -14.49
CA GLU A 153 -11.09 3.82 -15.47
C GLU A 153 -11.35 4.73 -16.69
N MET A 154 -12.57 4.71 -17.23
CA MET A 154 -12.98 5.64 -18.29
C MET A 154 -12.94 7.11 -17.85
N ALA A 155 -13.33 7.41 -16.60
CA ALA A 155 -13.26 8.76 -16.06
C ALA A 155 -11.81 9.23 -15.90
N GLU A 156 -10.90 8.35 -15.46
CA GLU A 156 -9.46 8.66 -15.36
C GLU A 156 -8.85 8.98 -16.73
N GLU A 157 -9.14 8.17 -17.75
CA GLU A 157 -8.64 8.38 -19.11
C GLU A 157 -9.19 9.67 -19.74
N GLN A 158 -10.46 10.02 -19.47
CA GLN A 158 -11.02 11.30 -19.91
C GLN A 158 -10.35 12.49 -19.21
N SER A 159 -10.12 12.39 -17.90
CA SER A 159 -9.41 13.40 -17.11
C SER A 159 -7.99 13.65 -17.60
N ARG A 160 -7.28 12.58 -18.02
CA ARG A 160 -5.92 12.65 -18.61
C ARG A 160 -5.85 13.61 -19.79
N ARG A 161 -6.90 13.69 -20.60
CA ARG A 161 -6.97 14.56 -21.80
C ARG A 161 -7.20 16.03 -21.49
N HIS A 162 -7.67 16.36 -20.29
CA HIS A 162 -8.11 17.71 -19.91
C HIS A 162 -7.20 18.39 -18.86
N GLY A 163 -6.06 17.80 -18.51
CA GLY A 163 -5.06 18.41 -17.61
C GLY A 163 -5.50 18.54 -16.14
N ARG A 164 -6.59 17.87 -15.74
CA ARG A 164 -7.03 17.75 -14.34
C ARG A 164 -7.09 16.28 -13.99
N SER A 165 -6.27 15.87 -13.02
CA SER A 165 -5.82 14.48 -12.95
C SER A 165 -6.63 13.67 -11.93
N LEU A 166 -7.65 12.96 -12.40
CA LEU A 166 -8.07 11.71 -11.75
C LEU A 166 -7.14 10.54 -12.09
N ARG A 167 -6.06 10.77 -12.84
CA ARG A 167 -5.11 9.72 -13.22
C ARG A 167 -4.53 9.08 -11.96
N GLY A 168 -4.62 7.75 -11.87
CA GLY A 168 -4.10 6.99 -10.74
C GLY A 168 -5.03 7.00 -9.53
N LEU A 169 -6.26 7.52 -9.68
CA LEU A 169 -7.21 7.62 -8.58
C LEU A 169 -7.52 6.23 -8.01
N ARG A 170 -7.62 5.20 -8.86
CA ARG A 170 -7.84 3.81 -8.43
C ARG A 170 -6.71 3.33 -7.51
N THR A 171 -5.45 3.47 -7.92
CA THR A 171 -4.28 3.16 -7.09
C THR A 171 -4.31 3.94 -5.78
N SER A 172 -4.52 5.26 -5.82
CA SER A 172 -4.59 6.08 -4.60
C SER A 172 -5.78 5.72 -3.70
N LEU A 173 -6.91 5.30 -4.26
CA LEU A 173 -8.06 4.82 -3.49
C LEU A 173 -7.72 3.52 -2.76
N HIS A 174 -7.08 2.55 -3.42
CA HIS A 174 -6.65 1.31 -2.77
C HIS A 174 -5.70 1.59 -1.61
N TRP A 175 -4.72 2.48 -1.84
CA TRP A 175 -3.81 2.95 -0.79
C TRP A 175 -4.55 3.58 0.38
N VAL A 176 -5.43 4.56 0.12
CA VAL A 176 -6.17 5.26 1.18
C VAL A 176 -7.08 4.30 1.95
N ILE A 177 -7.75 3.36 1.28
CA ILE A 177 -8.60 2.36 1.94
C ILE A 177 -7.76 1.44 2.83
N ALA A 178 -6.62 0.97 2.32
CA ALA A 178 -5.68 0.15 3.07
C ALA A 178 -5.14 0.90 4.31
N ASN A 179 -4.79 2.17 4.17
CA ASN A 179 -4.30 3.01 5.26
C ASN A 179 -5.40 3.30 6.31
N LEU A 180 -6.63 3.58 5.87
CA LEU A 180 -7.76 3.73 6.80
C LEU A 180 -8.05 2.42 7.55
N SER A 181 -7.88 1.28 6.89
CA SER A 181 -8.06 -0.03 7.52
C SER A 181 -7.00 -0.31 8.59
N SER A 182 -5.73 0.07 8.35
CA SER A 182 -4.65 -0.14 9.32
C SER A 182 -4.80 0.74 10.58
N VAL A 183 -5.43 1.92 10.45
CA VAL A 183 -5.66 2.84 11.58
C VAL A 183 -6.87 2.43 12.43
N VAL A 184 -7.94 1.92 11.81
CA VAL A 184 -9.22 1.68 12.50
C VAL A 184 -9.47 0.19 12.80
N GLY A 185 -8.67 -0.72 12.22
CA GLY A 185 -8.74 -2.17 12.43
C GLY A 185 -9.62 -2.90 11.41
N GLU A 186 -9.24 -4.15 11.06
CA GLU A 186 -9.98 -5.04 10.14
C GLU A 186 -11.45 -5.16 10.57
N GLY A 187 -12.36 -4.82 9.65
CA GLY A 187 -13.81 -4.81 9.88
C GLY A 187 -14.43 -3.41 10.06
N SER A 188 -13.62 -2.39 10.40
CA SER A 188 -14.16 -1.04 10.63
C SER A 188 -14.53 -0.29 9.35
N VAL A 189 -13.81 -0.52 8.24
CA VAL A 189 -14.18 0.07 6.95
C VAL A 189 -15.57 -0.40 6.56
N ARG A 190 -15.80 -1.72 6.53
CA ARG A 190 -17.13 -2.32 6.24
C ARG A 190 -18.24 -1.81 7.17
N SER A 191 -17.98 -1.61 8.47
CA SER A 191 -18.98 -1.04 9.39
C SER A 191 -19.18 0.47 9.25
N SER A 192 -18.13 1.22 8.92
CA SER A 192 -18.19 2.67 8.71
C SER A 192 -19.01 3.02 7.47
N TYR A 193 -18.91 2.19 6.42
CA TYR A 193 -19.77 2.25 5.23
C TYR A 193 -21.27 2.12 5.59
N ALA A 194 -21.60 1.20 6.49
CA ALA A 194 -22.99 0.91 6.85
C ALA A 194 -23.61 1.94 7.80
N ASN A 195 -22.79 2.61 8.64
CA ASN A 195 -23.28 3.38 9.79
C ASN A 195 -23.08 4.89 9.66
N ASP A 196 -22.08 5.40 8.90
CA ASP A 196 -21.87 6.85 8.70
C ASP A 196 -21.20 7.22 7.36
N ASP A 197 -22.00 7.23 6.30
CA ASP A 197 -21.62 7.59 4.93
C ASP A 197 -21.01 9.01 4.79
N LYS A 198 -21.35 9.93 5.71
CA LYS A 198 -20.87 11.32 5.68
C LYS A 198 -19.47 11.43 6.29
N ILE A 199 -19.25 10.81 7.44
CA ILE A 199 -17.93 10.79 8.08
C ILE A 199 -16.95 10.04 7.20
N PHE A 200 -17.33 8.87 6.68
CA PHE A 200 -16.49 8.08 5.80
C PHE A 200 -16.04 8.90 4.57
N TRP A 201 -16.98 9.54 3.85
CA TRP A 201 -16.64 10.36 2.69
C TRP A 201 -15.71 11.51 3.04
N ARG A 202 -15.95 12.18 4.16
CA ARG A 202 -15.11 13.29 4.60
C ARG A 202 -13.68 12.82 4.83
N THR A 203 -13.51 11.68 5.49
CA THR A 203 -12.19 11.09 5.77
C THR A 203 -11.51 10.65 4.48
N LEU A 204 -12.18 9.83 3.65
CA LEU A 204 -11.65 9.35 2.37
C LEU A 204 -11.17 10.51 1.49
N ARG A 205 -12.02 11.53 1.33
CA ARG A 205 -11.70 12.71 0.54
C ARG A 205 -10.51 13.48 1.10
N ASN A 206 -10.43 13.65 2.41
CA ASN A 206 -9.33 14.39 3.02
C ASN A 206 -7.99 13.68 2.78
N GLU A 207 -7.96 12.35 2.82
CA GLU A 207 -6.75 11.59 2.47
C GLU A 207 -6.41 11.71 0.98
N LEU A 208 -7.40 11.60 0.08
CA LEU A 208 -7.16 11.83 -1.36
C LEU A 208 -6.64 13.25 -1.65
N VAL A 209 -7.09 14.27 -0.90
CA VAL A 209 -6.52 15.62 -1.05
C VAL A 209 -5.05 15.66 -0.62
N LYS A 210 -4.63 14.88 0.38
CA LYS A 210 -3.21 14.76 0.78
C LYS A 210 -2.39 14.05 -0.29
N GLU A 211 -2.98 13.08 -0.99
CA GLU A 211 -2.40 12.44 -2.17
C GLU A 211 -2.31 13.37 -3.41
N GLY A 212 -2.81 14.61 -3.29
CA GLY A 212 -2.66 15.65 -4.31
C GLY A 212 -3.85 15.82 -5.24
N TYR A 213 -4.98 15.13 -4.98
CA TYR A 213 -6.18 15.27 -5.80
C TYR A 213 -6.94 16.56 -5.51
N ASP A 214 -7.43 17.19 -6.58
CA ASP A 214 -8.24 18.41 -6.47
C ASP A 214 -9.60 18.12 -5.81
N ASN A 215 -9.93 18.88 -4.77
CA ASN A 215 -11.17 18.69 -4.01
C ASN A 215 -12.42 18.91 -4.87
N TYR A 216 -12.38 19.80 -5.86
CA TYR A 216 -13.52 20.03 -6.75
C TYR A 216 -13.76 18.81 -7.65
N GLU A 217 -12.72 18.24 -8.26
CA GLU A 217 -12.83 17.01 -9.05
C GLU A 217 -13.29 15.82 -8.20
N LEU A 218 -12.82 15.69 -6.95
CA LEU A 218 -13.30 14.67 -6.02
C LEU A 218 -14.80 14.84 -5.68
N GLN A 219 -15.28 16.09 -5.47
CA GLN A 219 -16.72 16.32 -5.25
C GLN A 219 -17.54 15.96 -6.49
N LYS A 220 -17.06 16.34 -7.69
CA LYS A 220 -17.73 16.06 -8.96
C LYS A 220 -17.91 14.56 -9.19
N HIS A 221 -16.92 13.75 -8.81
CA HIS A 221 -16.94 12.29 -8.98
C HIS A 221 -17.30 11.52 -7.69
N ARG A 222 -17.83 12.21 -6.66
CA ARG A 222 -18.15 11.61 -5.35
C ARG A 222 -18.93 10.30 -5.45
N ARG A 223 -19.98 10.28 -6.28
CA ARG A 223 -20.83 9.09 -6.42
C ARG A 223 -20.05 7.92 -7.02
N LEU A 224 -19.33 8.16 -8.10
CA LEU A 224 -18.51 7.14 -8.76
C LEU A 224 -17.45 6.56 -7.82
N ILE A 225 -16.78 7.42 -7.05
CA ILE A 225 -15.78 7.00 -6.06
C ILE A 225 -16.42 6.11 -4.99
N LYS A 226 -17.58 6.51 -4.44
CA LYS A 226 -18.30 5.71 -3.44
C LYS A 226 -18.76 4.36 -3.98
N ASP A 227 -19.42 4.39 -5.13
CA ASP A 227 -19.91 3.20 -5.83
C ASP A 227 -18.75 2.23 -6.11
N TYR A 228 -17.54 2.75 -6.38
CA TYR A 228 -16.36 1.93 -6.63
C TYR A 228 -15.93 1.18 -5.38
N VAL A 229 -15.89 1.85 -4.23
CA VAL A 229 -15.52 1.16 -3.00
C VAL A 229 -16.61 0.20 -2.53
N ASP A 230 -17.89 0.53 -2.74
CA ASP A 230 -19.00 -0.41 -2.50
C ASP A 230 -18.84 -1.67 -3.37
N GLU A 231 -18.42 -1.52 -4.63
CA GLU A 231 -18.11 -2.64 -5.51
C GLU A 231 -16.95 -3.50 -4.96
N LEU A 232 -15.92 -2.89 -4.41
CA LEU A 232 -14.80 -3.61 -3.78
C LEU A 232 -15.25 -4.43 -2.56
N VAL A 233 -16.08 -3.85 -1.67
CA VAL A 233 -16.66 -4.57 -0.52
C VAL A 233 -17.54 -5.74 -0.99
N ASN A 234 -18.42 -5.51 -1.95
CA ASN A 234 -19.36 -6.53 -2.44
C ASN A 234 -18.66 -7.70 -3.14
N ARG A 235 -17.49 -7.46 -3.71
CA ARG A 235 -16.67 -8.48 -4.39
C ARG A 235 -15.70 -9.21 -3.47
N GLY A 236 -15.70 -8.88 -2.17
CA GLY A 236 -14.81 -9.50 -1.18
C GLY A 236 -13.34 -9.16 -1.40
N VAL A 237 -13.06 -8.00 -2.00
CA VAL A 237 -11.69 -7.50 -2.19
C VAL A 237 -11.15 -6.90 -0.87
N LEU A 238 -12.05 -6.28 -0.10
CA LEU A 238 -11.84 -5.66 1.21
C LEU A 238 -12.33 -6.55 2.35
#